data_AF-A0A023EH63-F1
#
_entry.id   AF-A0A023EH63-F1
#
_cell.length_a   1.000
_cell.length_b   1.000
_cell.length_c   1.000
_cell.angle_alpha   90.00
_cell.angle_beta   90.00
_cell.angle_gamma   90.00
#
_symmetry.space_group_name_H-M   'P 1'
#
loop_
_entity.id
_entity.type
_entity.pdbx_description
1 polymer ?
#
loop_
_entity_poly.entity_id
_entity_poly.type
_entity_poly.pdbx_seq_one_letter_code
_entity_poly.pdbx_strand_id
1 'polypeptide(L)'
;MKHLIVGIVLAVVSFQTISALQCMQGVEVKQAGSGKETQQKEKPLEVTECGAATALASTALLFAVKPSSITFPSGDYKCYHLKYDEKNSESSTIVKGCIYKSLNVCDGKFTSDNIRESFCSQCDMDGCNSAGRYGIDLKLLGLTMVAALAYLLK
;
A
#
# COMPACT_ATOMS: atom_id res chain seq x y z
N MET A 1 -6.80 -20.37 37.05
CA MET A 1 -7.39 -20.19 35.69
C MET A 1 -7.29 -18.76 35.16
N LYS A 2 -7.61 -17.69 35.92
CA LYS A 2 -7.53 -16.29 35.44
C LYS A 2 -6.13 -15.88 34.91
N HIS A 3 -5.06 -16.23 35.63
CA HIS A 3 -3.67 -15.92 35.20
C HIS A 3 -3.20 -16.71 33.97
N LEU A 4 -3.79 -17.88 33.72
CA LEU A 4 -3.40 -18.75 32.62
C LEU A 4 -3.97 -18.23 31.28
N ILE A 5 -5.20 -17.71 31.31
CA ILE A 5 -5.83 -17.06 30.14
C ILE A 5 -5.12 -15.74 29.82
N VAL A 6 -4.84 -14.92 30.83
CA VAL A 6 -4.08 -13.65 30.65
C VAL A 6 -2.67 -13.93 30.12
N GLY A 7 -2.00 -14.96 30.63
CA GLY A 7 -0.69 -15.39 30.14
C GLY A 7 -0.70 -15.86 28.69
N ILE A 8 -1.72 -16.63 28.27
CA ILE A 8 -1.88 -17.05 26.88
C ILE A 8 -2.14 -15.85 25.97
N VAL A 9 -3.00 -14.91 26.37
CA VAL A 9 -3.29 -13.70 25.57
C VAL A 9 -2.04 -12.82 25.43
N LEU A 10 -1.28 -12.60 26.51
CA LEU A 10 -0.01 -11.87 26.46
C LEU A 10 1.03 -12.57 25.58
N ALA A 11 1.14 -13.90 25.66
CA ALA A 11 2.04 -14.67 24.82
C ALA A 11 1.67 -14.54 23.33
N VAL A 12 0.37 -14.63 22.98
CA VAL A 12 -0.12 -14.49 21.60
C VAL A 12 0.12 -13.07 21.05
N VAL A 13 0.01 -12.02 21.87
CA VAL A 13 0.28 -10.64 21.47
C VAL A 13 1.79 -10.35 21.35
N SER A 14 2.64 -11.10 22.05
CA SER A 14 4.10 -10.90 22.05
C SER A 14 4.85 -11.50 20.85
N PHE A 15 4.18 -12.25 19.97
CA PHE A 15 4.75 -12.64 18.68
C PHE A 15 4.70 -11.44 17.72
N GLN A 16 5.67 -10.54 17.85
CA GLN A 16 6.00 -9.58 16.81
C GLN A 16 6.63 -10.39 15.66
N THR A 17 5.81 -10.88 14.74
CA THR A 17 6.32 -11.46 13.51
C THR A 17 7.08 -10.36 12.78
N ILE A 18 8.32 -10.65 12.36
CA ILE A 18 9.05 -9.80 11.40
C ILE A 18 8.34 -10.01 10.07
N SER A 19 7.18 -9.37 9.92
CA SER A 19 6.37 -9.44 8.71
C SER A 19 7.07 -8.60 7.64
N ALA A 20 7.22 -9.15 6.44
CA ALA A 20 7.60 -8.33 5.30
C ALA A 20 6.53 -7.26 5.08
N LEU A 21 6.93 -6.00 4.89
CA LEU A 21 6.01 -4.88 4.67
C LEU A 21 4.95 -5.25 3.63
N GLN A 22 3.67 -5.01 3.90
CA GLN A 22 2.59 -5.28 2.96
C GLN A 22 2.11 -3.98 2.31
N CYS A 23 2.02 -3.95 0.98
CA CYS A 23 1.54 -2.78 0.23
C CYS A 23 0.44 -3.17 -0.74
N MET A 24 -0.46 -2.24 -1.04
CA MET A 24 -1.30 -2.34 -2.23
C MET A 24 -0.44 -2.24 -3.48
N GLN A 25 -0.66 -3.14 -4.43
CA GLN A 25 0.11 -3.30 -5.64
C GLN A 25 -0.83 -3.34 -6.86
N GLY A 26 -0.60 -2.48 -7.85
CA GLY A 26 -1.37 -2.47 -9.10
C GLY A 26 -1.47 -1.10 -9.74
N VAL A 27 -2.19 -1.06 -10.87
CA VAL A 27 -2.49 0.16 -11.62
C VAL A 27 -4.00 0.22 -11.85
N GLU A 28 -4.59 1.38 -11.61
CA GLU A 28 -5.99 1.65 -11.92
C GLU A 28 -6.10 2.89 -12.81
N VAL A 29 -6.74 2.75 -13.97
CA VAL A 29 -7.08 3.87 -14.84
C VAL A 29 -8.56 4.20 -14.66
N LYS A 30 -8.86 5.44 -14.26
CA LYS A 30 -10.22 5.99 -14.17
C LYS A 30 -10.44 6.94 -15.34
N GLN A 31 -11.45 6.68 -16.17
CA GLN A 31 -11.84 7.56 -17.27
C GLN A 31 -13.26 8.07 -17.00
N ALA A 32 -13.46 9.39 -16.99
CA ALA A 32 -14.81 9.94 -16.99
C ALA A 32 -15.35 9.94 -18.43
N GLY A 33 -16.56 9.41 -18.63
CA GLY A 33 -17.23 9.48 -19.93
C GLY A 33 -17.37 8.17 -20.73
N SER A 34 -17.79 7.06 -20.11
CA SER A 34 -18.76 6.16 -20.74
C SER A 34 -19.36 5.26 -19.67
N GLY A 35 -20.69 5.08 -19.68
CA GLY A 35 -21.44 4.21 -18.74
C GLY A 35 -21.15 2.71 -18.91
N LYS A 36 -19.93 2.35 -19.31
CA LYS A 36 -19.36 1.02 -19.26
C LYS A 36 -17.95 1.22 -18.73
N GLU A 37 -17.74 0.87 -17.47
CA GLU A 37 -16.42 0.65 -16.89
C GLU A 37 -15.69 -0.36 -17.78
N THR A 38 -15.03 0.11 -18.82
CA THR A 38 -14.08 -0.70 -19.56
C THR A 38 -12.84 -0.68 -18.69
N GLN A 39 -12.87 -1.52 -17.64
CA GLN A 39 -11.68 -1.89 -16.88
C GLN A 39 -10.71 -2.50 -17.89
N GLN A 40 -9.87 -1.67 -18.48
CA GLN A 40 -8.86 -2.11 -19.42
C GLN A 40 -7.77 -2.82 -18.62
N LYS A 41 -8.04 -4.09 -18.28
CA LYS A 41 -7.13 -5.17 -17.89
C LYS A 41 -5.77 -4.76 -17.33
N GLU A 42 -5.74 -3.88 -16.33
CA GLU A 42 -4.59 -3.67 -15.47
C GLU A 42 -4.82 -4.42 -14.17
N LYS A 43 -3.73 -4.94 -13.60
CA LYS A 43 -3.78 -5.86 -12.45
C LYS A 43 -4.57 -5.18 -11.32
N PRO A 44 -5.65 -5.78 -10.80
CA PRO A 44 -6.44 -5.20 -9.73
C PRO A 44 -5.53 -4.88 -8.54
N LEU A 45 -5.86 -3.82 -7.80
CA LEU A 45 -5.12 -3.47 -6.58
C LEU A 45 -5.20 -4.63 -5.59
N GLU A 46 -4.09 -5.31 -5.40
CA GLU A 46 -3.97 -6.44 -4.49
C GLU A 46 -2.97 -6.12 -3.39
N VAL A 47 -3.29 -6.54 -2.15
CA VAL A 47 -2.32 -6.50 -1.06
C VAL A 47 -1.24 -7.53 -1.36
N THR A 48 0.01 -7.09 -1.46
CA THR A 48 1.15 -7.94 -1.77
C THR A 48 2.30 -7.66 -0.79
N GLU A 49 3.03 -8.70 -0.42
CA GLU A 49 4.25 -8.56 0.40
C GLU A 49 5.39 -7.92 -0.40
N CYS A 50 6.11 -7.03 0.25
CA CYS A 50 7.30 -6.40 -0.30
C CYS A 50 8.45 -7.40 -0.31
N GLY A 51 9.00 -7.63 -1.49
CA GLY A 51 10.24 -8.35 -1.69
C GLY A 51 10.95 -7.83 -2.93
N ALA A 52 12.16 -8.31 -3.17
CA ALA A 52 12.98 -7.81 -4.28
C ALA A 52 12.24 -7.88 -5.62
N ALA A 53 11.52 -8.98 -5.89
CA ALA A 53 10.77 -9.15 -7.13
C ALA A 53 9.60 -8.14 -7.28
N THR A 54 8.81 -7.94 -6.23
CA THR A 54 7.65 -7.04 -6.26
C THR A 54 8.09 -5.57 -6.26
N ALA A 55 9.14 -5.23 -5.52
CA ALA A 55 9.75 -3.91 -5.53
C ALA A 55 10.37 -3.60 -6.90
N LEU A 56 11.09 -4.53 -7.51
CA LEU A 56 11.66 -4.35 -8.85
C LEU A 56 10.57 -4.18 -9.91
N ALA A 57 9.54 -5.03 -9.91
CA ALA A 57 8.44 -4.93 -10.86
C ALA A 57 7.71 -3.59 -10.74
N SER A 58 7.43 -3.15 -9.51
CA SER A 58 6.83 -1.84 -9.24
C SER A 58 7.71 -0.68 -9.68
N THR A 59 9.01 -0.78 -9.42
CA THR A 59 9.96 0.27 -9.78
C THR A 59 10.11 0.34 -11.30
N ALA A 60 10.08 -0.80 -12.01
CA ALA A 60 10.10 -0.83 -13.48
C ALA A 60 8.86 -0.12 -14.08
N LEU A 61 7.67 -0.36 -13.53
CA LEU A 61 6.47 0.39 -13.91
C LEU A 61 6.63 1.89 -13.65
N LEU A 62 7.20 2.25 -12.49
CA LEU A 62 7.46 3.65 -12.17
C LEU A 62 8.48 4.29 -13.13
N PHE A 63 9.53 3.57 -13.54
CA PHE A 63 10.54 4.07 -14.48
C PHE A 63 9.96 4.42 -15.85
N ALA A 64 8.90 3.72 -16.29
CA ALA A 64 8.23 4.05 -17.54
C ALA A 64 7.61 5.46 -17.51
N VAL A 65 7.16 5.91 -16.34
CA VAL A 65 6.44 7.20 -16.19
C VAL A 65 7.26 8.30 -15.52
N LYS A 66 8.20 7.94 -14.64
CA LYS A 66 9.00 8.86 -13.81
C LYS A 66 10.43 8.33 -13.62
N PRO A 67 11.32 8.52 -14.61
CA PRO A 67 12.63 7.88 -14.67
C PRO A 67 13.66 8.39 -13.65
N SER A 68 13.36 9.47 -12.92
CA SER A 68 14.35 10.30 -12.20
C SER A 68 14.79 9.76 -10.82
N SER A 69 14.41 8.54 -10.44
CA SER A 69 14.42 8.11 -9.02
C SER A 69 15.45 7.03 -8.66
N ILE A 70 16.47 6.76 -9.48
CA ILE A 70 17.44 5.67 -9.24
C ILE A 70 18.42 6.00 -8.11
N THR A 71 18.31 5.24 -7.02
CA THR A 71 19.35 5.06 -6.00
C THR A 71 19.57 3.55 -5.82
N PHE A 72 20.78 3.12 -5.39
CA PHE A 72 21.11 1.72 -5.15
C PHE A 72 20.05 1.00 -4.27
N PRO A 73 19.71 -0.27 -4.56
CA PRO A 73 18.70 -1.02 -3.81
C PRO A 73 19.12 -1.16 -2.34
N SER A 74 18.25 -0.70 -1.43
CA SER A 74 18.39 -0.91 0.02
C SER A 74 17.87 -2.28 0.44
N GLY A 75 18.21 -2.74 1.65
CA GLY A 75 17.57 -3.93 2.24
C GLY A 75 16.10 -3.72 2.62
N ASP A 76 15.69 -2.46 2.81
CA ASP A 76 14.35 -2.08 3.25
C ASP A 76 13.45 -1.62 2.10
N TYR A 77 12.14 -1.76 2.31
CA TYR A 77 11.08 -1.38 1.38
C TYR A 77 10.15 -0.32 1.99
N LYS A 78 9.41 0.38 1.12
CA LYS A 78 8.30 1.27 1.48
C LYS A 78 7.18 1.20 0.45
N CYS A 79 5.97 1.56 0.86
CA CYS A 79 4.82 1.66 -0.04
C CYS A 79 4.76 3.04 -0.69
N TYR A 80 4.22 3.12 -1.91
CA TYR A 80 3.89 4.38 -2.56
C TYR A 80 2.47 4.37 -3.14
N HIS A 81 1.93 5.58 -3.32
CA HIS A 81 0.68 5.85 -4.02
C HIS A 81 0.91 7.07 -4.91
N LEU A 82 0.94 6.85 -6.22
CA LEU A 82 1.08 7.88 -7.23
C LEU A 82 -0.22 8.00 -8.00
N LYS A 83 -0.74 9.20 -8.16
CA LYS A 83 -1.86 9.52 -9.04
C LYS A 83 -1.42 10.62 -9.99
N TYR A 84 -1.68 10.43 -11.27
CA TYR A 84 -1.41 11.43 -12.29
C TYR A 84 -2.55 11.51 -13.29
N ASP A 85 -2.74 12.71 -13.83
CA ASP A 85 -3.79 13.01 -14.78
C ASP A 85 -3.15 13.42 -16.12
N GLU A 86 -3.76 13.03 -17.23
CA GLU A 86 -3.36 13.49 -18.55
C GLU A 86 -4.02 14.85 -18.85
N LYS A 87 -3.24 15.86 -19.21
CA LYS A 87 -3.72 17.26 -19.37
C LYS A 87 -4.85 17.43 -20.38
N ASN A 88 -4.96 16.52 -21.37
CA ASN A 88 -5.93 16.60 -22.46
C ASN A 88 -6.96 15.46 -22.43
N SER A 89 -7.07 14.74 -21.31
CA SER A 89 -8.00 13.62 -21.15
C SER A 89 -8.64 13.68 -19.77
N GLU A 90 -9.88 13.20 -19.66
CA GLU A 90 -10.53 12.97 -18.36
C GLU A 90 -10.09 11.64 -17.73
N SER A 91 -8.89 11.17 -18.09
CA SER A 91 -8.25 9.97 -17.55
C SER A 91 -7.32 10.34 -16.38
N SER A 92 -7.45 9.56 -15.31
CA SER A 92 -6.56 9.62 -14.15
C SER A 92 -6.03 8.21 -13.88
N THR A 93 -4.72 8.09 -13.77
CA THR A 93 -4.06 6.81 -13.48
C THR A 93 -3.55 6.81 -12.06
N ILE A 94 -3.85 5.74 -11.33
CA ILE A 94 -3.40 5.48 -9.97
C ILE A 94 -2.44 4.30 -10.03
N VAL A 95 -1.21 4.51 -9.59
CA VAL A 95 -0.19 3.48 -9.46
C VAL A 95 0.12 3.30 -7.99
N LYS A 96 0.05 2.06 -7.50
CA LYS A 96 0.43 1.70 -6.14
C LYS A 96 1.37 0.53 -6.17
N GLY A 97 2.32 0.53 -5.24
CA GLY A 97 3.18 -0.61 -5.06
C GLY A 97 4.17 -0.42 -3.94
N CYS A 98 5.16 -1.30 -3.94
CA CYS A 98 6.30 -1.25 -3.07
C CYS A 98 7.57 -0.87 -3.84
N ILE A 99 8.50 -0.21 -3.17
CA ILE A 99 9.80 0.19 -3.74
C ILE A 99 10.87 0.06 -2.67
N TYR A 100 12.12 0.07 -3.10
CA TYR A 100 13.24 0.22 -2.17
C TYR A 100 13.16 1.57 -1.46
N LYS A 101 13.47 1.57 -0.17
CA LYS A 101 13.41 2.77 0.69
C LYS A 101 14.32 3.90 0.19
N SER A 102 15.42 3.56 -0.49
CA SER A 102 16.35 4.49 -1.12
C SER A 102 15.80 5.28 -2.32
N LEU A 103 14.67 4.84 -2.91
CA LEU A 103 14.04 5.49 -4.05
C LEU A 103 13.02 6.53 -3.60
N ASN A 104 12.88 7.64 -4.31
CA ASN A 104 11.83 8.63 -4.04
C ASN A 104 10.92 8.80 -5.26
N VAL A 105 9.65 8.43 -5.12
CA VAL A 105 8.64 8.50 -6.19
C VAL A 105 8.09 9.90 -6.38
N CYS A 106 7.99 10.67 -5.29
CA CYS A 106 7.40 11.99 -5.33
C CYS A 106 8.39 13.02 -5.86
N ASP A 107 9.70 12.74 -5.73
CA ASP A 107 10.74 13.54 -6.35
C ASP A 107 10.93 13.17 -7.83
N GLY A 108 11.13 14.18 -8.68
CA GLY A 108 11.41 14.00 -10.12
C GLY A 108 10.30 14.50 -11.04
N LYS A 109 10.53 14.37 -12.35
CA LYS A 109 9.58 14.80 -13.39
C LYS A 109 9.07 13.59 -14.16
N PHE A 110 7.84 13.69 -14.66
CA PHE A 110 7.30 12.71 -15.59
C PHE A 110 8.09 12.73 -16.90
N THR A 111 8.13 11.60 -17.59
CA THR A 111 8.75 11.49 -18.92
C THR A 111 8.03 12.37 -19.95
N SER A 112 6.74 12.63 -19.75
CA SER A 112 5.89 13.40 -20.67
C SER A 112 5.35 14.66 -20.01
N ASP A 113 5.49 15.80 -20.68
CA ASP A 113 4.93 17.09 -20.25
C ASP A 113 3.38 17.12 -20.30
N ASN A 114 2.75 16.13 -20.94
CA ASN A 114 1.31 15.99 -21.02
C ASN A 114 0.71 15.33 -19.76
N ILE A 115 1.55 14.87 -18.83
CA ILE A 115 1.13 14.25 -17.58
C ILE A 115 1.34 15.24 -16.43
N ARG A 116 0.38 15.31 -15.50
CA ARG A 116 0.48 16.12 -14.29
C ARG A 116 0.31 15.24 -13.06
N GLU A 117 1.22 15.35 -12.10
CA GLU A 117 1.02 14.75 -10.77
C GLU A 117 -0.22 15.36 -10.12
N SER A 118 -1.15 14.53 -9.69
CA SER A 118 -2.30 14.96 -8.90
C SER A 118 -2.19 14.55 -7.44
N PHE A 119 -1.50 13.44 -7.15
CA PHE A 119 -1.19 13.03 -5.78
C PHE A 119 0.05 12.14 -5.75
N CYS A 120 0.90 12.32 -4.74
CA CYS A 120 1.96 11.37 -4.44
C CYS A 120 2.15 11.22 -2.93
N SER A 121 2.23 9.98 -2.45
CA SER A 121 2.61 9.69 -1.06
C SER A 121 3.47 8.43 -0.95
N GLN A 122 4.25 8.38 0.13
CA GLN A 122 5.12 7.25 0.48
C GLN A 122 5.02 6.99 1.99
N CYS A 123 5.12 5.74 2.41
CA CYS A 123 5.00 5.36 3.81
C CYS A 123 5.58 3.96 4.10
N ASP A 124 5.99 3.75 5.35
CA ASP A 124 6.74 2.57 5.80
C ASP A 124 5.91 1.68 6.75
N MET A 125 4.59 1.62 6.57
CA MET A 125 3.66 0.84 7.42
C MET A 125 2.79 -0.07 6.56
N ASP A 126 2.39 -1.22 7.10
CA ASP A 126 1.54 -2.17 6.37
C ASP A 126 0.24 -1.53 5.88
N GLY A 127 -0.06 -1.73 4.61
CA GLY A 127 -1.27 -1.25 3.95
C GLY A 127 -1.41 0.27 3.90
N CYS A 128 -0.37 1.05 4.21
CA CYS A 128 -0.47 2.50 4.36
C CYS A 128 -0.79 3.25 3.06
N ASN A 129 -0.54 2.62 1.90
CA ASN A 129 -0.92 3.13 0.58
C ASN A 129 -2.33 2.68 0.12
N SER A 130 -3.06 1.96 0.96
CA SER A 130 -4.48 1.65 0.74
C SER A 130 -5.31 2.92 0.88
N ALA A 131 -6.32 3.09 0.01
CA ALA A 131 -7.25 4.21 0.13
C ALA A 131 -8.21 4.08 1.35
N GLY A 132 -8.17 2.95 2.07
CA GLY A 132 -8.96 2.70 3.28
C GLY A 132 -8.11 2.10 4.39
N ARG A 133 -7.87 2.87 5.46
CA ARG A 133 -7.14 2.44 6.66
C ARG A 133 -7.96 1.59 7.65
N TYR A 134 -9.12 1.06 7.29
CA TYR A 134 -10.12 0.66 8.29
C TYR A 134 -10.25 -0.85 8.57
N GLY A 135 -9.43 -1.71 7.96
CA GLY A 135 -9.64 -3.17 8.03
C GLY A 135 -9.05 -3.88 9.26
N ILE A 136 -7.83 -3.50 9.66
CA ILE A 136 -7.04 -4.27 10.63
C ILE A 136 -7.38 -3.85 12.08
N ASP A 137 -7.63 -2.56 12.31
CA ASP A 137 -8.00 -2.05 13.64
C ASP A 137 -9.27 -2.70 14.18
N LEU A 138 -10.29 -2.96 13.34
CA LEU A 138 -11.58 -3.48 13.80
C LEU A 138 -11.48 -4.89 14.39
N LYS A 139 -10.58 -5.74 13.87
CA LYS A 139 -10.37 -7.10 14.39
C LYS A 139 -9.67 -7.08 15.74
N LEU A 140 -8.67 -6.20 15.91
CA LEU A 140 -7.96 -6.03 17.18
C LEU A 140 -8.86 -5.39 18.25
N LEU A 141 -9.70 -4.41 17.84
CA LEU A 141 -10.72 -3.81 18.70
C LEU A 141 -11.79 -4.84 19.12
N GLY A 142 -12.21 -5.71 18.20
CA GLY A 142 -13.15 -6.79 18.49
C GLY A 142 -12.60 -7.78 19.52
N LEU A 143 -11.34 -8.20 19.36
CA LEU A 143 -10.69 -9.16 20.26
C LEU A 143 -10.45 -8.58 21.66
N THR A 144 -10.06 -7.31 21.75
CA THR A 144 -9.89 -6.60 23.03
C THR A 144 -11.23 -6.37 23.74
N MET A 145 -12.30 -6.03 23.01
CA MET A 145 -13.65 -5.89 23.56
C MET A 145 -14.20 -7.22 24.10
N VAL A 146 -14.02 -8.33 23.37
CA VAL A 146 -14.45 -9.67 23.83
C VAL A 146 -13.67 -10.08 25.08
N ALA A 147 -12.36 -9.83 25.12
CA ALA A 147 -11.54 -10.14 26.30
C ALA A 147 -11.95 -9.28 27.52
N ALA A 148 -12.24 -7.99 27.32
CA ALA A 148 -12.70 -7.10 28.38
C ALA A 148 -14.10 -7.49 28.91
N LEU A 149 -15.03 -7.82 28.02
CA LEU A 149 -16.37 -8.29 28.41
C LEU A 149 -16.30 -9.63 29.15
N ALA A 150 -15.46 -10.57 28.71
CA ALA A 150 -15.26 -11.85 29.41
C ALA A 150 -14.61 -11.68 30.80
N TYR A 151 -13.83 -10.61 31.00
CA TYR A 151 -13.28 -10.24 32.31
C TYR A 151 -14.33 -9.58 33.22
N LEU A 152 -15.20 -8.72 32.65
CA LEU A 152 -16.21 -7.98 33.40
C LEU A 152 -17.47 -8.78 33.71
N LEU A 153 -17.84 -9.75 32.87
CA LEU A 153 -18.99 -10.65 33.05
C LEU A 153 -18.67 -11.86 33.96
N LYS A 154 -17.55 -11.81 34.71
CA LYS A 154 -17.11 -12.87 35.63
C LYS A 154 -16.67 -12.39 37.02
#